data_AF-A0A967FAF7-F1
#
_entry.id   AF-A0A967FAF7-F1
#
_cell.length_a   1.000
_cell.length_b   1.000
_cell.length_c   1.000
_cell.angle_alpha   90.00
_cell.angle_beta   90.00
_cell.angle_gamma   90.00
#
_symmetry.space_group_name_H-M   'P 1'
#
loop_
_entity.id
_entity.type
_entity.pdbx_description
1 polymer ?
#
loop_
_entity_poly.entity_id
_entity_poly.type
_entity_poly.pdbx_seq_one_letter_code
_entity_poly.pdbx_strand_id
1 'polypeptide(L)' 'APDKEARKGAETWLNELIWREFYVHILYHFPKVRRQNFRSKYDDIPWANNKEDFKAWCEGRTGYPIV' A
#
# COMPACT_ATOMS: atom_id res chain seq x y z
N ALA A 1 -2.54 18.84 22.45
CA ALA A 1 -2.08 17.60 23.11
C ALA A 1 -1.42 17.97 24.44
N PRO A 2 -1.70 17.23 25.52
CA PRO A 2 -1.35 17.62 26.90
C PRO A 2 0.15 17.66 27.19
N ASP A 3 0.95 16.88 26.45
CA ASP A 3 2.41 16.83 26.57
C ASP A 3 3.08 16.59 25.21
N LYS A 4 4.41 16.54 25.22
CA LYS A 4 5.23 16.39 24.01
C LYS A 4 5.02 15.05 23.31
N GLU A 5 4.86 13.95 24.04
CA GLU A 5 4.66 12.62 23.45
C GLU A 5 3.27 12.53 22.84
N ALA A 6 2.25 13.04 23.54
CA ALA A 6 0.91 13.14 23.00
C ALA A 6 0.86 14.04 21.74
N ARG A 7 1.68 15.11 21.68
CA ARG A 7 1.78 15.95 20.47
C ARG A 7 2.41 15.19 19.31
N LYS A 8 3.49 14.45 19.56
CA LYS A 8 4.14 13.60 18.55
C LYS A 8 3.18 12.54 18.00
N GLY A 9 2.40 11.88 18.87
CA GLY A 9 1.39 10.92 18.46
C GLY A 9 0.30 11.56 17.57
N ALA A 10 -0.17 12.76 17.93
CA ALA A 10 -1.14 13.50 17.12
C ALA A 10 -0.59 13.92 15.75
N GLU A 11 0.68 14.34 15.68
CA GLU A 11 1.37 14.66 14.42
C GLU A 11 1.52 13.43 13.53
N THR A 12 1.89 12.27 14.09
CA THR A 12 1.93 11.00 13.35
C THR A 12 0.55 10.65 12.81
N TRP A 13 -0.50 10.71 13.64
CA TRP A 13 -1.85 10.40 13.21
C TRP A 13 -2.36 11.33 12.11
N LEU A 14 -2.04 12.63 12.20
CA LEU A 14 -2.34 13.59 11.14
C LEU A 14 -1.63 13.23 9.83
N ASN A 15 -0.36 12.80 9.88
CA ASN A 15 0.37 12.35 8.70
C ASN A 15 -0.28 11.12 8.05
N GLU A 16 -0.84 10.19 8.83
CA GLU A 16 -1.58 9.04 8.27
C GLU A 16 -2.87 9.48 7.54
N LEU A 17 -3.55 10.51 8.03
CA LEU A 17 -4.67 11.12 7.29
C LEU A 17 -4.20 11.79 6.00
N ILE A 18 -3.08 12.51 6.03
CA ILE A 18 -2.50 13.11 4.84
C ILE A 18 -2.16 12.03 3.80
N TRP A 19 -1.63 10.87 4.23
CA TRP A 19 -1.41 9.73 3.33
C TRP A 19 -2.70 9.22 2.67
N ARG A 20 -3.81 9.14 3.42
CA ARG A 20 -5.11 8.78 2.86
C ARG A 20 -5.54 9.78 1.77
N GLU A 21 -5.46 11.08 2.03
CA GLU A 21 -5.81 12.12 1.05
C GLU A 21 -4.86 12.12 -0.16
N PHE A 22 -3.58 11.85 0.07
CA PHE A 22 -2.58 11.71 -1.00
C PHE A 22 -2.97 10.59 -1.98
N TYR A 23 -3.38 9.41 -1.50
CA TYR A 23 -3.81 8.33 -2.40
C TYR A 23 -5.12 8.65 -3.15
N VAL A 24 -6.03 9.42 -2.54
CA VAL A 24 -7.21 9.95 -3.26
C VAL A 24 -6.78 10.88 -4.40
N HIS A 25 -5.83 11.78 -4.15
CA HIS A 25 -5.28 12.66 -5.18
C HIS A 25 -4.60 11.87 -6.31
N ILE A 26 -3.86 10.81 -5.98
CA ILE A 26 -3.24 9.93 -6.98
C ILE A 26 -4.31 9.32 -7.91
N LEU A 27 -5.42 8.81 -7.36
CA LEU A 27 -6.50 8.24 -8.16
C LEU A 27 -7.22 9.29 -9.03
N TYR A 28 -7.42 10.50 -8.51
CA TYR A 28 -8.05 11.59 -9.25
C TYR A 28 -7.19 12.07 -10.43
N HIS A 29 -5.91 12.35 -10.18
CA HIS A 29 -5.01 12.91 -11.19
C HIS A 29 -4.44 11.85 -12.15
N PHE A 30 -4.36 10.58 -11.72
CA PHE A 30 -3.80 9.49 -12.52
C PHE A 30 -4.77 8.30 -12.60
N PRO A 31 -5.98 8.45 -13.19
CA PRO A 31 -7.01 7.41 -13.16
C PRO A 31 -6.59 6.06 -13.79
N LYS A 32 -5.54 6.06 -14.64
CA LYS A 32 -4.95 4.84 -15.22
C LYS A 32 -4.44 3.84 -14.17
N VAL A 33 -4.02 4.32 -13.00
CA VAL A 33 -3.38 3.50 -11.94
C VAL A 33 -4.33 2.46 -11.36
N ARG A 34 -5.64 2.61 -11.61
CA ARG A 34 -6.66 1.62 -11.25
C ARG A 34 -6.49 0.30 -12.00
N ARG A 35 -5.85 0.30 -13.18
CA ARG A 35 -5.70 -0.90 -14.04
C ARG A 35 -4.30 -1.12 -14.60
N GLN A 36 -3.40 -0.16 -14.43
CA GLN A 36 -2.04 -0.19 -14.98
C GLN A 36 -1.04 0.29 -13.93
N ASN A 37 0.24 0.02 -14.12
CA ASN A 37 1.24 0.51 -13.19
C ASN A 37 1.35 2.04 -13.28
N PHE A 38 1.69 2.66 -12.15
CA PHE A 38 1.93 4.10 -12.12
C PHE A 38 3.04 4.50 -13.11
N ARG A 39 4.15 3.73 -13.09
CA ARG A 39 5.26 3.85 -14.02
C ARG A 39 5.12 2.77 -15.10
N SER A 40 4.98 3.19 -16.35
CA SER A 40 4.71 2.29 -17.49
C SER A 40 5.83 1.29 -17.78
N LYS A 41 7.08 1.60 -17.38
CA LYS A 41 8.22 0.69 -17.55
C LYS A 41 8.07 -0.67 -16.83
N TYR A 42 7.04 -0.82 -15.98
CA TYR A 42 6.75 -2.05 -15.26
C TYR A 42 5.52 -2.81 -15.80
N ASP A 43 4.90 -2.33 -16.87
CA ASP A 43 3.68 -2.94 -17.44
C ASP A 43 3.94 -4.35 -17.97
N ASP A 44 5.15 -4.62 -18.47
CA ASP A 44 5.54 -5.89 -19.08
C ASP A 44 6.32 -6.82 -18.14
N ILE A 45 6.21 -6.67 -16.81
CA ILE A 45 6.84 -7.60 -15.88
C ILE A 45 6.21 -9.01 -16.06
N PRO A 46 7.00 -10.05 -16.34
CA PRO A 46 6.50 -11.41 -16.48
C PRO A 46 6.23 -12.03 -15.10
N TRP A 47 5.05 -11.77 -14.54
CA TRP A 47 4.65 -12.35 -13.25
C TRP A 47 4.45 -13.87 -13.36
N ALA A 48 4.94 -14.62 -12.38
CA ALA A 48 4.87 -16.08 -12.36
C ALA A 48 3.43 -16.63 -12.30
N ASN A 49 2.50 -15.89 -11.70
CA ASN A 49 1.07 -16.23 -11.60
C ASN A 49 0.77 -17.67 -11.08
N ASN A 50 1.62 -18.17 -10.17
CA ASN A 50 1.44 -19.47 -9.52
C ASN A 50 0.24 -19.42 -8.56
N LYS A 51 -0.75 -20.30 -8.78
CA LYS A 51 -2.01 -20.31 -8.02
C LYS A 51 -1.84 -20.91 -6.62
N GLU A 52 -0.97 -21.89 -6.49
CA GLU A 52 -0.65 -22.54 -5.22
C GLU A 52 0.04 -21.56 -4.27
N ASP A 53 1.02 -20.80 -4.79
CA ASP A 53 1.72 -19.77 -4.03
C ASP A 53 0.75 -18.65 -3.62
N PHE A 54 -0.11 -18.20 -4.53
CA PHE A 54 -1.14 -17.20 -4.24
C PHE A 54 -2.10 -17.67 -3.13
N LYS A 55 -2.52 -18.94 -3.18
CA LYS A 55 -3.39 -19.52 -2.15
C LYS A 55 -2.68 -19.58 -0.79
N ALA A 56 -1.43 -20.02 -0.76
CA ALA A 56 -0.64 -20.06 0.47
C ALA A 56 -0.48 -18.68 1.09
N TRP A 57 -0.27 -17.64 0.27
CA TRP A 57 -0.21 -16.26 0.72
C TRP A 57 -1.55 -15.76 1.29
N CYS A 58 -2.67 -15.99 0.58
CA CYS A 58 -4.00 -15.59 1.07
C CYS A 58 -4.36 -16.24 2.40
N GLU A 59 -3.86 -17.46 2.65
CA GLU A 59 -4.15 -18.25 3.85
C GLU A 59 -3.08 -18.11 4.94
N GLY A 60 -2.09 -17.22 4.77
CA GLY A 60 -1.03 -16.98 5.76
C GLY A 60 -0.13 -18.20 6.02
N ARG A 61 0.02 -19.09 5.02
CA ARG A 61 0.85 -20.31 5.10
C ARG A 61 2.07 -20.24 4.20
N THR A 62 2.70 -19.07 4.17
CA THR A 62 3.91 -18.80 3.37
C THR A 62 5.16 -19.47 3.95
N GLY A 63 5.13 -19.84 5.24
CA GLY A 63 6.30 -20.30 6.00
C GLY A 63 7.10 -19.16 6.64
N TYR A 64 6.69 -17.90 6.47
CA TYR A 64 7.34 -16.71 7.02
C TYR A 64 6.45 -16.07 8.10
N PRO A 65 6.88 -15.99 9.38
CA PRO A 65 6.00 -15.59 10.49
C PRO A 65 5.33 -14.21 10.40
N ILE A 66 5.91 -13.28 9.65
CA ILE A 66 5.40 -11.90 9.51
C ILE A 66 4.51 -11.71 8.28
N VAL A 67 4.60 -12.62 7.30
CA VAL A 67 3.92 -12.53 5.99
C VAL A 67 2.70 -13.43 6.00
#